data_AF-A0A842UKQ9-F1
#
_entry.id   AF-A0A842UKQ9-F1
#
_cell.length_a   1.000
_cell.length_b   1.000
_cell.length_c   1.000
_cell.angle_alpha   90.00
_cell.angle_beta   90.00
_cell.angle_gamma   90.00
#
_symmetry.space_group_name_H-M   'P 1'
#
loop_
_entity.id
_entity.type
_entity.pdbx_description
1 polymer ?
#
loop_
_entity_poly.entity_id
_entity_poly.type
_entity_poly.pdbx_seq_one_letter_code
_entity_poly.pdbx_strand_id
1 'polypeptide(L)'
;MKAKILNSRQKKKMLDKLHKKYALDSSELRSLVFYADEREVWVAAECCLKQNLQDLNIQSIGLKLLSNGKPTIAAIQAFFKEADKTQLSEIEGKLFIETGKTNKKGKIMAYRDHPINLK
;
A
#
# COMPACT_ATOMS: atom_id res chain seq x y z
N MET A 1 3.26 15.23 14.52
CA MET A 1 2.97 13.88 15.03
C MET A 1 4.09 12.92 14.64
N LYS A 2 4.29 11.80 15.36
CA LYS A 2 5.38 10.84 15.10
C LYS A 2 4.80 9.48 14.74
N ALA A 3 5.24 8.91 13.61
CA ALA A 3 4.84 7.56 13.22
C ALA A 3 5.29 6.53 14.27
N LYS A 4 4.46 5.52 14.51
CA LYS A 4 4.67 4.47 15.51
C LYS A 4 4.96 3.12 14.86
N ILE A 5 6.00 2.43 15.31
CA ILE A 5 6.31 1.06 14.89
C ILE A 5 5.21 0.11 15.38
N LEU A 6 4.74 -0.75 14.48
CA LEU A 6 3.72 -1.74 14.77
C LEU A 6 4.34 -2.99 15.39
N ASN A 7 3.71 -3.49 16.45
CA ASN A 7 4.11 -4.77 17.03
C ASN A 7 3.67 -5.96 16.16
N SER A 8 4.20 -7.15 16.46
CA SER A 8 3.93 -8.38 15.70
C SER A 8 2.44 -8.71 15.56
N ARG A 9 1.63 -8.45 16.60
CA ARG A 9 0.17 -8.67 16.57
C ARG A 9 -0.53 -7.71 15.61
N GLN A 10 -0.18 -6.43 15.66
CA GLN A 10 -0.72 -5.40 14.76
C GLN A 10 -0.33 -5.68 13.30
N LYS A 11 0.95 -5.99 13.06
CA LYS A 11 1.47 -6.37 11.75
C LYS A 11 0.73 -7.57 11.18
N LYS A 12 0.63 -8.66 11.95
CA LYS A 12 -0.09 -9.88 11.51
C LYS A 12 -1.54 -9.57 11.16
N LYS A 13 -2.27 -8.89 12.04
CA LYS A 13 -3.67 -8.51 11.81
C LYS A 13 -3.85 -7.67 10.53
N MET A 14 -2.89 -6.80 10.21
CA MET A 14 -2.92 -6.01 8.99
C MET A 14 -2.66 -6.87 7.75
N LEU A 15 -1.62 -7.69 7.76
CA LEU A 15 -1.29 -8.59 6.65
C LEU A 15 -2.45 -9.55 6.36
N ASP A 16 -3.08 -10.12 7.39
CA ASP A 16 -4.25 -10.99 7.24
C ASP A 16 -5.43 -10.26 6.56
N LYS A 17 -5.67 -8.99 6.91
CA LYS A 17 -6.70 -8.17 6.27
C LYS A 17 -6.36 -7.90 4.80
N LEU A 18 -5.12 -7.56 4.50
CA LEU A 18 -4.67 -7.27 3.14
C LEU A 18 -4.65 -8.53 2.27
N HIS A 19 -4.29 -9.69 2.83
CA HIS A 19 -4.39 -10.97 2.15
C HIS A 19 -5.84 -11.31 1.79
N LYS A 20 -6.75 -11.26 2.78
CA LYS A 20 -8.18 -11.51 2.53
C LYS A 20 -8.78 -10.53 1.52
N LYS A 21 -8.44 -9.25 1.65
CA LYS A 21 -9.00 -8.22 0.78
C LYS A 21 -8.37 -8.27 -0.60
N TYR A 22 -7.06 -8.26 -0.73
CA TYR A 22 -6.37 -8.03 -2.02
C TYR A 22 -5.52 -9.21 -2.48
N ALA A 23 -5.65 -10.41 -1.91
CA ALA A 23 -4.82 -11.56 -2.24
C ALA A 23 -3.30 -11.28 -2.13
N LEU A 24 -2.91 -10.39 -1.21
CA LEU A 24 -1.52 -10.05 -0.95
C LEU A 24 -0.70 -11.31 -0.59
N ASP A 25 0.41 -11.53 -1.30
CA ASP A 25 1.47 -12.38 -0.76
C ASP A 25 2.27 -11.58 0.27
N SER A 26 2.29 -12.08 1.50
CA SER A 26 2.93 -11.43 2.63
C SER A 26 4.36 -11.91 2.88
N SER A 27 4.85 -12.90 2.11
CA SER A 27 6.17 -13.52 2.28
C SER A 27 7.28 -12.47 2.38
N GLU A 28 7.39 -11.58 1.41
CA GLU A 28 8.38 -10.49 1.35
C GLU A 28 8.19 -9.43 2.44
N LEU A 29 6.95 -9.23 2.91
CA LEU A 29 6.63 -8.22 3.93
C LEU A 29 6.91 -8.70 5.36
N ARG A 30 7.08 -10.02 5.58
CA ARG A 30 7.32 -10.58 6.92
C ARG A 30 8.63 -10.14 7.54
N SER A 31 9.67 -9.88 6.74
CA SER A 31 10.98 -9.39 7.21
C SER A 31 11.03 -7.88 7.46
N LEU A 32 10.09 -7.11 6.89
CA LEU A 32 10.11 -5.65 6.98
C LEU A 32 9.54 -5.11 8.30
N VAL A 33 10.02 -3.95 8.73
CA VAL A 33 9.45 -3.19 9.84
C VAL A 33 8.27 -2.37 9.32
N PHE A 34 7.16 -2.42 10.05
CA PHE A 34 5.96 -1.65 9.74
C PHE A 34 5.85 -0.49 10.72
N TYR A 35 5.53 0.69 10.24
CA TYR A 35 5.20 1.84 11.08
C TYR A 35 4.03 2.61 10.48
N ALA A 36 3.25 3.22 11.34
CA ALA A 36 1.99 3.86 10.97
C ALA A 36 1.85 5.23 11.62
N ASP A 37 1.17 6.11 10.90
CA ASP A 37 0.74 7.41 11.39
C ASP A 37 -0.70 7.61 10.90
N GLU A 38 -1.63 7.73 11.83
CA GLU A 38 -3.07 7.77 11.54
C GLU A 38 -3.55 6.61 10.62
N ARG A 39 -3.89 6.94 9.36
CA ARG A 39 -4.38 5.99 8.34
C ARG A 39 -3.32 5.60 7.31
N GLU A 40 -2.10 6.07 7.51
CA GLU A 40 -0.97 5.85 6.64
C GLU A 40 -0.07 4.78 7.25
N VAL A 41 0.43 3.88 6.39
CA VAL A 41 1.32 2.80 6.81
C VAL A 41 2.49 2.72 5.85
N TRP A 42 3.69 2.58 6.40
CA TRP A 42 4.92 2.42 5.66
C TRP A 42 5.62 1.13 6.07
N VAL A 43 6.49 0.66 5.17
CA VAL A 43 7.36 -0.50 5.38
C VAL A 43 8.80 -0.13 5.04
N ALA A 44 9.73 -0.58 5.86
CA ALA A 44 11.16 -0.38 5.63
C ALA A 44 11.96 -1.60 6.11
N ALA A 45 13.14 -1.80 5.52
CA ALA A 45 14.11 -2.72 6.09
C ALA A 45 14.58 -2.20 7.46
N GLU A 46 14.82 -3.09 8.42
CA GLU A 46 15.21 -2.72 9.78
C GLU A 46 16.51 -1.88 9.81
N CYS A 47 17.46 -2.19 8.93
CA CYS A 47 18.72 -1.46 8.80
C CYS A 47 18.52 0.02 8.44
N CYS A 48 17.49 0.36 7.67
CA CYS A 48 17.19 1.76 7.31
C CYS A 48 16.72 2.57 8.51
N LEU A 49 16.04 1.94 9.48
CA LEU A 49 15.51 2.62 10.67
C LEU A 49 16.53 2.73 11.81
N LYS A 50 17.62 1.94 11.76
CA LYS A 50 18.72 1.95 12.73
C LYS A 50 19.78 3.01 12.44
N GLN A 51 19.75 3.63 11.25
CA GLN A 51 20.70 4.68 10.91
C GLN A 51 20.38 5.97 11.67
N ASN A 52 21.41 6.77 11.95
CA ASN A 52 21.23 8.08 12.55
C ASN A 52 20.64 9.03 11.50
N LEU A 53 19.31 9.14 11.50
CA LEU A 53 18.54 9.92 10.55
C LEU A 53 17.98 11.19 11.21
N GLN A 54 18.79 11.89 12.00
CA GLN A 54 18.39 13.03 12.83
C GLN A 54 17.57 14.10 12.09
N ASP A 55 17.80 14.26 10.78
CA ASP A 55 17.10 15.23 9.94
C ASP A 55 16.08 14.60 8.97
N LEU A 56 15.96 13.27 8.93
CA LEU A 56 15.04 12.59 8.01
C LEU A 56 13.69 12.31 8.67
N ASN A 57 12.61 12.73 8.02
CA ASN A 57 11.27 12.34 8.45
C ASN A 57 11.10 10.82 8.27
N ILE A 58 10.71 10.09 9.31
CA ILE A 58 10.46 8.64 9.24
C ILE A 58 9.47 8.27 8.13
N GLN A 59 8.55 9.17 7.78
CA GLN A 59 7.58 9.01 6.68
C GLN A 59 8.22 9.05 5.28
N SER A 60 9.46 9.53 5.15
CA SER A 60 10.24 9.50 3.88
C SER A 60 11.16 8.30 3.76
N ILE A 61 11.21 7.43 4.78
CA ILE A 61 11.99 6.18 4.72
C ILE A 61 11.11 5.09 4.10
N GLY A 62 11.72 4.16 3.36
CA GLY A 62 11.03 2.97 2.86
C GLY A 62 9.91 3.25 1.86
N LEU A 63 8.88 2.40 1.88
CA LEU A 63 7.76 2.44 0.95
C LEU A 63 6.46 2.67 1.71
N LYS A 64 5.66 3.66 1.29
CA LYS A 64 4.30 3.85 1.79
C LYS A 64 3.41 2.72 1.29
N LEU A 65 3.05 1.80 2.19
CA LEU A 65 2.24 0.62 1.89
C LEU A 65 0.75 0.98 1.75
N LEU A 66 0.20 1.71 2.72
CA LEU A 66 -1.20 2.10 2.76
C LEU A 66 -1.35 3.61 2.88
N SER A 67 -2.36 4.15 2.19
CA SER A 67 -2.89 5.49 2.42
C SER A 67 -4.39 5.40 2.61
N ASN A 68 -4.92 6.04 3.66
CA ASN A 68 -6.34 5.95 4.03
C ASN A 68 -6.88 4.50 4.10
N GLY A 69 -6.05 3.54 4.53
CA GLY A 69 -6.41 2.11 4.61
C GLY A 69 -6.52 1.38 3.27
N LYS A 70 -6.16 2.02 2.15
CA LYS A 70 -6.05 1.40 0.82
C LYS A 70 -4.56 1.23 0.42
N PRO A 71 -4.19 0.17 -0.30
CA PRO A 71 -2.85 0.04 -0.88
C PRO A 71 -2.52 1.21 -1.80
N THR A 72 -1.29 1.72 -1.71
CA THR A 72 -0.78 2.72 -2.66
C THR A 72 -0.41 2.05 -3.99
N ILE A 73 -0.29 2.83 -5.08
CA ILE A 73 0.17 2.31 -6.38
C ILE A 73 1.52 1.59 -6.24
N ALA A 74 2.49 2.23 -5.58
CA ALA A 74 3.82 1.66 -5.37
C ALA A 74 3.77 0.34 -4.61
N ALA A 75 2.92 0.27 -3.58
CA ALA A 75 2.69 -0.96 -2.83
C ALA A 75 2.10 -2.05 -3.73
N ILE A 76 1.08 -1.71 -4.53
CA ILE A 76 0.41 -2.67 -5.41
C ILE A 76 1.39 -3.27 -6.40
N GLN A 77 2.21 -2.42 -7.03
CA GLN A 77 3.23 -2.86 -7.98
C GLN A 77 4.29 -3.75 -7.33
N ALA A 78 4.69 -3.45 -6.09
CA ALA A 78 5.72 -4.22 -5.39
C ALA A 78 5.19 -5.56 -4.86
N PHE A 79 4.05 -5.56 -4.16
CA PHE A 79 3.65 -6.68 -3.30
C PHE A 79 2.31 -7.33 -3.66
N PHE A 80 1.45 -6.66 -4.44
CA PHE A 80 0.10 -7.15 -4.75
C PHE A 80 0.03 -7.67 -6.19
N LYS A 81 1.01 -8.49 -6.58
CA LYS A 81 1.15 -9.02 -7.95
C LYS A 81 -0.06 -9.87 -8.36
N GLU A 82 -0.54 -10.69 -7.42
CA GLU A 82 -1.68 -11.59 -7.58
C GLU A 82 -3.04 -10.94 -7.28
N ALA A 83 -3.06 -9.64 -6.97
CA ALA A 83 -4.31 -8.97 -6.68
C ALA A 83 -5.16 -8.85 -7.95
N ASP A 84 -6.47 -9.07 -7.79
CA ASP A 84 -7.46 -8.84 -8.84
C ASP A 84 -7.44 -7.37 -9.28
N LYS A 85 -6.98 -7.16 -10.52
CA LYS A 85 -6.88 -5.87 -11.21
C LYS A 85 -7.97 -5.78 -12.26
N THR A 86 -8.98 -4.97 -11.97
CA THR A 86 -10.07 -4.70 -12.90
C THR A 86 -9.60 -3.71 -13.97
N GLN A 87 -9.52 -4.21 -15.20
CA GLN A 87 -9.09 -3.40 -16.33
C GLN A 87 -10.19 -2.42 -16.76
N LEU A 88 -9.79 -1.16 -16.82
CA LEU A 88 -10.56 -0.06 -17.37
C LEU A 88 -10.08 0.21 -18.80
N SER A 89 -11.01 0.64 -19.65
CA SER A 89 -10.67 1.31 -20.91
C SER A 89 -9.99 2.66 -20.64
N GLU A 90 -9.43 3.28 -21.67
CA GLU A 90 -8.82 4.61 -21.53
C GLU A 90 -9.80 5.66 -21.01
N ILE A 91 -11.04 5.65 -21.53
CA ILE A 91 -12.10 6.60 -21.14
C ILE A 91 -12.50 6.38 -19.68
N GLU A 92 -12.73 5.13 -19.28
CA GLU A 92 -13.04 4.78 -17.89
C GLU A 92 -11.90 5.11 -16.94
N GLY A 93 -10.65 4.87 -17.35
CA GLY A 93 -9.45 5.19 -16.59
C GLY A 93 -9.29 6.68 -16.33
N LYS A 94 -9.46 7.51 -17.37
CA LYS A 94 -9.45 8.98 -17.24
C LYS A 94 -10.54 9.46 -16.28
N LEU A 95 -11.77 9.01 -16.48
CA LEU A 95 -12.90 9.33 -15.60
C LEU A 95 -12.62 8.92 -14.15
N PHE A 96 -12.05 7.74 -13.92
CA PHE A 96 -11.73 7.25 -12.59
C PHE A 96 -10.65 8.08 -11.89
N ILE A 97 -9.61 8.50 -12.62
CA ILE A 97 -8.53 9.36 -12.07
C ILE A 97 -9.07 10.73 -11.67
N GLU A 98 -9.96 11.30 -12.49
CA GLU A 98 -10.56 12.62 -12.24
C GLU A 98 -11.56 12.58 -11.09
N THR A 99 -12.47 11.62 -11.11
CA THR A 99 -13.67 11.62 -10.24
C THR A 99 -13.63 10.61 -9.10
N GLY A 100 -12.75 9.61 -9.16
CA GLY A 100 -12.74 8.46 -8.24
C GLY A 100 -13.91 7.49 -8.43
N LYS A 101 -14.72 7.65 -9.50
CA LYS A 101 -15.94 6.85 -9.73
C LYS A 101 -15.76 5.91 -10.93
N THR A 102 -16.32 4.71 -10.81
CA THR A 102 -16.44 3.73 -11.88
C THR A 102 -17.65 2.82 -11.64
N ASN A 103 -18.26 2.33 -12.71
CA ASN A 103 -19.33 1.33 -12.63
C ASN A 103 -18.77 -0.10 -12.55
N LYS A 104 -17.47 -0.27 -12.78
CA LYS A 104 -16.80 -1.56 -12.71
C LYS A 104 -16.63 -1.96 -11.24
N LYS A 105 -16.93 -3.23 -10.97
CA LYS A 105 -16.69 -3.84 -9.65
C LYS A 105 -15.28 -4.41 -9.64
N GLY A 106 -14.61 -4.26 -8.50
CA GLY A 106 -13.30 -4.83 -8.28
C GLY A 106 -12.55 -4.15 -7.15
N LYS A 107 -11.37 -4.69 -6.84
CA LYS A 107 -10.62 -4.27 -5.64
C LYS A 107 -9.51 -3.29 -5.98
N ILE A 108 -8.89 -3.45 -7.14
CA ILE A 108 -7.86 -2.56 -7.68
C ILE A 108 -8.25 -2.23 -9.11
N MET A 109 -8.38 -0.95 -9.42
CA MET A 109 -8.61 -0.50 -10.78
C MET A 109 -7.26 -0.40 -11.50
N ALA A 110 -7.21 -0.81 -12.76
CA ALA A 110 -6.01 -0.77 -13.58
C ALA A 110 -6.30 -0.29 -15.00
N TYR A 111 -5.29 0.29 -15.64
CA TYR A 111 -5.28 0.60 -17.05
C TYR A 111 -3.95 0.12 -17.64
N ARG A 112 -4.01 -0.68 -18.71
CA ARG A 112 -2.84 -1.34 -19.31
C ARG A 112 -2.01 -2.10 -18.27
N ASP A 113 -2.67 -2.85 -17.39
CA ASP A 113 -2.06 -3.61 -16.29
C ASP A 113 -1.34 -2.79 -15.20
N HIS A 114 -1.38 -1.46 -15.30
CA HIS A 114 -0.89 -0.55 -14.27
C HIS A 114 -2.02 -0.15 -13.32
N PRO A 115 -1.86 -0.34 -12.00
CA PRO A 115 -2.85 0.12 -11.03
C PRO A 115 -2.94 1.64 -11.05
N ILE A 116 -4.18 2.14 -11.01
CA ILE A 116 -4.47 3.57 -10.99
C ILE A 116 -4.99 3.99 -9.61
N ASN A 117 -4.78 5.27 -9.27
CA ASN A 117 -4.88 5.74 -7.90
C ASN A 117 -6.29 5.57 -7.34
N LEU A 118 -6.41 4.88 -6.20
CA LEU A 118 -7.63 4.81 -5.43
C LEU A 118 -7.64 6.02 -4.47
N LYS A 119 -8.03 7.21 -4.96
CA LYS A 119 -8.21 8.38 -4.07
C LYS A 119 -9.10 8.04 -2.86
#